data_AF-A0A0C9TFJ2-F1
#
_entry.id   AF-A0A0C9TFJ2-F1
#
_cell.length_a   1.000
_cell.length_b   1.000
_cell.length_c   1.000
_cell.angle_alpha   90.00
_cell.angle_beta   90.00
_cell.angle_gamma   90.00
#
_symmetry.space_group_name_H-M   'P 1'
#
loop_
_entity.id
_entity.type
_entity.pdbx_description
1 polymer ?
#
loop_
_entity_poly.entity_id
_entity_poly.type
_entity_poly.pdbx_seq_one_letter_code
_entity_poly.pdbx_strand_id
1 'polypeptide(L)'
;LPAFDSNVAWDLGNIIRANCIQQFPWPSVIYISHANSSQLLFFATSGPGTLPDNMEWAKRKEAVVRRWGVSTLRMGLEMRQPGKSVQQAVKDTFELEDASPYCCHAGGFPVKVRGVEGVVGVIVVTGVAKPDESWHNVIVDGIKEY
;
A
#
# COMPACT_ATOMS: atom_id res chain seq x y z
N LEU A 1 -6.58 -14.43 -1.05
CA LEU A 1 -6.59 -15.21 0.20
C LEU A 1 -7.90 -16.00 0.33
N PRO A 2 -7.95 -17.10 1.11
CA PRO A 2 -9.19 -17.83 1.38
C PRO A 2 -10.10 -17.11 2.38
N ALA A 3 -9.55 -16.29 3.29
CA ALA A 3 -10.26 -15.42 4.23
C ALA A 3 -9.39 -14.18 4.57
N PHE A 4 -9.95 -13.21 5.27
CA PHE A 4 -9.22 -12.04 5.77
C PHE A 4 -9.86 -11.51 7.07
N ASP A 5 -9.20 -11.78 8.20
CA ASP A 5 -9.56 -11.28 9.53
C ASP A 5 -8.34 -10.62 10.22
N SER A 6 -8.48 -10.26 11.49
CA SER A 6 -7.39 -9.65 12.26
C SER A 6 -6.20 -10.58 12.49
N ASN A 7 -6.40 -11.91 12.54
CA ASN A 7 -5.31 -12.87 12.69
C ASN A 7 -4.51 -12.97 11.39
N VAL A 8 -5.20 -13.04 10.24
CA VAL A 8 -4.57 -12.96 8.92
C VAL A 8 -3.75 -11.67 8.78
N ALA A 9 -4.31 -10.53 9.19
CA ALA A 9 -3.61 -9.25 9.16
C ALA A 9 -2.38 -9.23 10.08
N TRP A 10 -2.47 -9.84 11.26
CA TRP A 10 -1.35 -9.96 12.20
C TRP A 10 -0.21 -10.81 11.63
N ASP A 11 -0.50 -12.02 11.15
CA ASP A 11 0.51 -12.94 10.62
C ASP A 11 1.18 -12.37 9.38
N LEU A 12 0.39 -11.88 8.42
CA LEU A 12 0.89 -11.27 7.20
C LEU A 12 1.72 -10.01 7.49
N GLY A 13 1.27 -9.18 8.45
CA GLY A 13 2.01 -7.99 8.89
C GLY A 13 3.38 -8.34 9.47
N ASN A 14 3.48 -9.41 10.26
CA ASN A 14 4.74 -9.90 10.80
C ASN A 14 5.69 -10.42 9.72
N ILE A 15 5.18 -11.21 8.76
CA ILE A 15 5.96 -11.71 7.61
C ILE A 15 6.53 -10.54 6.80
N ILE A 16 5.67 -9.61 6.38
CA ILE A 16 6.10 -8.44 5.58
C ILE A 16 7.12 -7.60 6.35
N ARG A 17 6.90 -7.40 7.67
CA ARG A 17 7.85 -6.67 8.51
C ARG A 17 9.21 -7.36 8.56
N ALA A 18 9.25 -8.69 8.75
CA ALA A 18 10.49 -9.45 8.75
C ALA A 18 11.23 -9.34 7.41
N ASN A 19 10.48 -9.44 6.30
CA ASN A 19 11.03 -9.27 4.96
C ASN A 19 11.59 -7.86 4.74
N CYS A 20 10.90 -6.81 5.23
CA CYS A 20 11.43 -5.46 5.20
C CYS A 20 12.74 -5.30 5.99
N ILE A 21 12.86 -5.94 7.16
CA ILE A 21 14.09 -5.91 7.98
C ILE A 21 15.26 -6.55 7.26
N GLN A 22 15.02 -7.66 6.55
CA GLN A 22 16.07 -8.41 5.86
C GLN A 22 16.50 -7.76 4.55
N GLN A 23 15.55 -7.17 3.80
CA GLN A 23 15.78 -6.71 2.44
C GLN A 23 16.20 -5.23 2.36
N PHE A 24 15.80 -4.40 3.33
CA PHE A 24 16.00 -2.96 3.25
C PHE A 24 16.96 -2.43 4.32
N PRO A 25 17.97 -1.64 3.94
CA PRO A 25 18.87 -1.01 4.89
C PRO A 25 18.26 0.23 5.59
N TRP A 26 17.05 0.65 5.21
CA TRP A 26 16.34 1.81 5.76
C TRP A 26 15.01 1.42 6.42
N PRO A 27 14.57 2.18 7.45
CA PRO A 27 13.34 1.90 8.17
C PRO A 27 12.09 2.12 7.31
N SER A 28 11.10 1.29 7.55
CA SER A 28 9.80 1.29 6.87
C SER A 28 8.66 1.10 7.88
N VAL A 29 7.44 1.36 7.42
CA VAL A 29 6.18 1.21 8.13
C VAL A 29 5.33 0.24 7.33
N ILE A 30 4.76 -0.74 8.03
CA ILE A 30 3.78 -1.69 7.53
C ILE A 30 2.45 -1.28 8.17
N TYR A 31 1.45 -1.09 7.32
CA TYR A 31 0.11 -0.66 7.68
C TYR A 31 -0.88 -1.61 7.00
N ILE A 32 -1.79 -2.23 7.77
CA ILE A 32 -2.84 -3.10 7.22
C ILE A 32 -4.17 -2.69 7.81
N SER A 33 -5.16 -2.43 6.95
CA SER A 33 -6.49 -1.98 7.34
C SER A 33 -7.60 -2.75 6.61
N HIS A 34 -8.82 -2.69 7.16
CA HIS A 34 -10.02 -3.07 6.44
C HIS A 34 -10.35 -2.04 5.34
N ALA A 35 -10.70 -2.53 4.15
CA ALA A 35 -11.00 -1.66 3.01
C ALA A 35 -12.36 -0.96 3.08
N ASN A 36 -13.30 -1.44 3.90
CA ASN A 36 -14.62 -0.82 4.05
C ASN A 36 -14.62 0.30 5.12
N SER A 37 -13.90 0.11 6.23
CA SER A 37 -13.93 1.02 7.39
C SER A 37 -12.63 1.81 7.61
N SER A 38 -11.53 1.46 6.92
CA SER A 38 -10.17 1.89 7.31
C SER A 38 -9.81 1.57 8.76
N GLN A 39 -10.49 0.59 9.38
CA GLN A 39 -10.09 0.10 10.68
C GLN A 39 -8.67 -0.49 10.56
N LEU A 40 -7.76 0.07 11.35
CA LEU A 40 -6.39 -0.42 11.44
C LEU A 40 -6.36 -1.79 12.12
N LEU A 41 -5.76 -2.77 11.47
CA LEU A 41 -5.61 -4.14 11.97
C LEU A 41 -4.17 -4.44 12.37
N PHE A 42 -3.20 -3.86 11.66
CA PHE A 42 -1.78 -4.02 11.95
C PHE A 42 -1.03 -2.73 11.65
N PHE A 43 -0.14 -2.35 12.57
CA PHE A 43 0.82 -1.27 12.37
C PHE A 43 2.14 -1.63 13.03
N ALA A 44 3.22 -1.56 12.28
CA ALA A 44 4.55 -1.74 12.83
C ALA A 44 5.62 -1.00 12.02
N THR A 45 6.66 -0.55 12.72
CA THR A 45 7.89 -0.08 12.08
C THR A 45 8.86 -1.25 11.92
N SER A 46 9.61 -1.29 10.81
CA SER A 46 10.66 -2.30 10.59
C SER A 46 11.94 -1.97 11.39
N GLY A 47 12.18 -0.71 11.72
CA GLY A 47 13.35 -0.28 12.47
C GLY A 47 13.25 1.17 12.96
N PRO A 48 14.25 1.65 13.72
CA PRO A 48 14.29 3.03 14.21
C PRO A 48 14.47 4.03 13.05
N GLY A 49 13.90 5.24 13.19
CA GLY A 49 14.09 6.34 12.24
C GLY A 49 12.92 6.60 11.28
N THR A 50 11.77 5.94 11.45
CA THR A 50 10.52 6.31 10.77
C THR A 50 9.99 7.66 11.28
N LEU A 51 9.22 8.36 10.45
CA LEU A 51 8.63 9.67 10.76
C LEU A 51 7.09 9.61 10.75
N PRO A 52 6.40 10.53 11.46
CA PRO A 52 4.95 10.64 11.39
C PRO A 52 4.40 10.80 9.95
N ASP A 53 5.19 11.41 9.05
CA ASP A 53 4.87 11.56 7.62
C ASP A 53 4.59 10.22 6.94
N ASN A 54 5.21 9.11 7.40
CA ASN A 54 4.92 7.78 6.86
C ASN A 54 3.42 7.42 6.95
N MET A 55 2.70 7.91 7.96
CA MET A 55 1.26 7.69 8.07
C MET A 55 0.47 8.46 7.00
N GLU A 56 0.93 9.64 6.60
CA GLU A 56 0.30 10.42 5.53
C GLU A 56 0.48 9.73 4.17
N TRP A 57 1.69 9.21 3.91
CA TRP A 57 1.93 8.34 2.76
C TRP A 57 1.06 7.08 2.80
N ALA A 58 0.87 6.48 3.98
CA ALA A 58 0.04 5.29 4.13
C ALA A 58 -1.42 5.57 3.76
N LYS A 59 -2.02 6.64 4.30
CA LYS A 59 -3.38 7.07 3.98
C LYS A 59 -3.57 7.37 2.50
N ARG A 60 -2.61 8.07 1.88
CA ARG A 60 -2.72 8.43 0.45
C ARG A 60 -2.61 7.23 -0.49
N LYS A 61 -1.79 6.24 -0.13
CA LYS A 61 -1.71 4.95 -0.85
C LYS A 61 -2.97 4.12 -0.61
N GLU A 62 -3.47 4.07 0.63
CA GLU A 62 -4.71 3.39 0.97
C GLU A 62 -5.90 3.94 0.17
N ALA A 63 -6.02 5.27 0.05
CA ALA A 63 -7.08 5.92 -0.70
C ALA A 63 -7.11 5.47 -2.18
N VAL A 64 -5.95 5.27 -2.80
CA VAL A 64 -5.85 4.72 -4.17
C VAL A 64 -6.38 3.29 -4.23
N VAL A 65 -5.88 2.43 -3.34
CA VAL A 65 -6.26 1.01 -3.33
C VAL A 65 -7.75 0.83 -3.05
N ARG A 66 -8.30 1.62 -2.12
CA ARG A 66 -9.73 1.58 -1.77
C ARG A 66 -10.60 2.04 -2.93
N ARG A 67 -10.25 3.15 -3.58
CA ARG A 67 -11.10 3.76 -4.62
C ARG A 67 -11.10 2.94 -5.91
N TRP A 68 -9.95 2.43 -6.34
CA TRP A 68 -9.81 1.79 -7.65
C TRP A 68 -9.51 0.28 -7.61
N GLY A 69 -9.32 -0.30 -6.43
CA GLY A 69 -9.16 -1.75 -6.28
C GLY A 69 -7.90 -2.33 -6.92
N VAL A 70 -6.90 -1.48 -7.18
CA VAL A 70 -5.61 -1.81 -7.81
C VAL A 70 -4.45 -1.40 -6.90
N SER A 71 -3.28 -2.01 -7.12
CA SER A 71 -2.06 -1.59 -6.42
C SER A 71 -1.65 -0.19 -6.85
N THR A 72 -0.99 0.55 -5.95
CA THR A 72 -0.49 1.89 -6.27
C THR A 72 0.58 1.85 -7.35
N LEU A 73 1.38 0.77 -7.42
CA LEU A 73 2.33 0.55 -8.51
C LEU A 73 1.60 0.44 -9.86
N ARG A 74 0.56 -0.39 -9.95
CA ARG A 74 -0.22 -0.53 -11.19
C ARG A 74 -0.81 0.81 -11.63
N MET A 75 -1.45 1.52 -10.70
CA MET A 75 -2.01 2.85 -10.99
C MET A 75 -0.92 3.83 -11.46
N GLY A 76 0.24 3.85 -10.78
CA GLY A 76 1.35 4.72 -11.16
C GLY A 76 1.93 4.42 -12.55
N LEU A 77 1.93 3.16 -12.97
CA LEU A 77 2.36 2.75 -14.31
C LEU A 77 1.31 3.13 -15.37
N GLU A 78 0.03 2.89 -15.11
CA GLU A 78 -1.07 3.25 -16.02
C GLU A 78 -1.17 4.77 -16.22
N MET A 79 -0.90 5.56 -15.18
CA MET A 79 -0.99 7.02 -15.20
C MET A 79 0.30 7.70 -15.69
N ARG A 80 1.36 6.95 -16.00
CA ARG A 80 2.60 7.53 -16.48
C ARG A 80 2.43 8.04 -17.92
N GLN A 81 2.52 9.36 -18.09
CA GLN A 81 2.42 10.02 -19.39
C GLN A 81 3.58 10.99 -19.61
N PRO A 82 4.16 11.09 -20.83
CA PRO A 82 5.18 12.08 -21.13
C PRO A 82 4.69 13.51 -20.85
N GLY A 83 5.52 14.33 -20.21
CA GLY A 83 5.22 15.74 -19.96
C GLY A 83 4.19 16.02 -18.85
N LYS A 84 3.70 15.00 -18.13
CA LYS A 84 2.80 15.16 -16.98
C LYS A 84 3.32 14.42 -15.75
N SER A 85 3.10 15.00 -14.57
CA SER A 85 3.27 14.25 -13.33
C SER A 85 2.16 13.20 -13.22
N VAL A 86 2.45 12.08 -12.54
CA VAL A 86 1.45 11.04 -12.26
C VAL A 86 0.23 11.64 -11.55
N GLN A 87 0.46 12.61 -10.64
CA GLN A 87 -0.62 13.28 -9.93
C GLN A 87 -1.56 14.05 -10.86
N GLN A 88 -1.00 14.76 -11.85
CA GLN A 88 -1.79 15.47 -12.84
C GLN A 88 -2.54 14.49 -13.75
N ALA A 89 -1.90 13.40 -14.16
CA ALA A 89 -2.55 12.37 -14.96
C ALA A 89 -3.72 11.71 -14.23
N VAL A 90 -3.60 11.44 -12.93
CA VAL A 90 -4.69 10.95 -12.07
C VAL A 90 -5.83 11.96 -12.01
N LYS A 91 -5.50 13.25 -11.81
CA LYS A 91 -6.49 14.33 -11.77
C LYS A 91 -7.29 14.39 -13.06
N ASP A 92 -6.61 14.44 -14.20
CA ASP A 92 -7.23 14.58 -15.52
C ASP A 92 -8.03 13.33 -15.90
N THR A 93 -7.47 12.14 -15.67
CA THR A 93 -8.09 10.86 -16.10
C THR A 93 -9.37 10.55 -15.34
N PHE A 94 -9.44 10.90 -14.05
CA PHE A 94 -10.59 10.65 -13.20
C PHE A 94 -11.41 11.90 -12.90
N GLU A 95 -11.18 12.98 -13.65
CA GLU A 95 -11.91 14.26 -13.54
C GLU A 95 -12.01 14.77 -12.09
N LEU A 96 -10.90 14.72 -11.36
CA LEU A 96 -10.85 15.11 -9.96
C LEU A 96 -10.67 16.62 -9.81
N GLU A 97 -11.34 17.23 -8.85
CA GLU A 97 -11.04 18.61 -8.44
C GLU A 97 -9.66 18.66 -7.74
N ASP A 98 -9.43 17.72 -6.83
CA ASP A 98 -8.18 17.53 -6.09
C ASP A 98 -7.70 16.08 -6.16
N ALA A 99 -6.44 15.91 -6.55
CA ALA A 99 -5.77 14.62 -6.57
C ALA A 99 -4.86 14.42 -5.35
N SER A 100 -4.61 15.43 -4.50
CA SER A 100 -3.70 15.38 -3.35
C SER A 100 -3.89 14.16 -2.42
N PRO A 101 -5.13 13.64 -2.19
CA PRO A 101 -5.33 12.47 -1.34
C PRO A 101 -4.82 11.16 -1.94
N TYR A 102 -4.42 11.14 -3.22
CA TYR A 102 -4.04 9.91 -3.91
C TYR A 102 -2.53 9.88 -4.15
N CYS A 103 -1.87 8.80 -3.72
CA CYS A 103 -0.44 8.58 -3.96
C CYS A 103 -0.23 7.29 -4.76
N CYS A 104 0.21 7.45 -6.00
CA CYS A 104 0.44 6.33 -6.93
C CYS A 104 1.90 5.84 -6.95
N HIS A 105 2.63 6.07 -5.86
CA HIS A 105 3.94 5.47 -5.65
C HIS A 105 3.77 4.05 -5.11
N ALA A 106 4.64 3.13 -5.53
CA ALA A 106 4.61 1.72 -5.13
C ALA A 106 4.56 1.53 -3.60
N GLY A 107 3.89 0.45 -3.18
CA GLY A 107 3.75 0.05 -1.79
C GLY A 107 2.32 0.06 -1.24
N GLY A 108 1.28 0.31 -2.02
CA GLY A 108 -0.11 0.02 -1.64
C GLY A 108 -0.65 -1.18 -2.42
N PHE A 109 -1.32 -2.12 -1.76
CA PHE A 109 -1.75 -3.38 -2.34
C PHE A 109 -3.16 -3.82 -1.86
N PRO A 110 -4.06 -4.21 -2.77
CA PRO A 110 -5.41 -4.70 -2.41
C PRO A 110 -5.39 -6.15 -1.93
N VAL A 111 -6.05 -6.42 -0.80
CA VAL A 111 -6.37 -7.79 -0.37
C VAL A 111 -7.74 -8.18 -0.91
N LYS A 112 -7.78 -9.32 -1.61
CA LYS A 112 -9.01 -9.91 -2.17
C LYS A 112 -9.21 -11.32 -1.63
N VAL A 113 -10.47 -11.66 -1.35
CA VAL A 113 -10.88 -12.99 -0.89
C VAL A 113 -11.70 -13.67 -1.98
N ARG A 114 -11.43 -14.95 -2.22
CA ARG A 114 -12.14 -15.72 -3.26
C ARG A 114 -13.64 -15.77 -2.92
N GLY A 115 -14.48 -15.42 -3.90
CA GLY A 115 -15.93 -15.41 -3.72
C GLY A 115 -16.48 -14.16 -3.02
N VAL A 116 -15.63 -13.22 -2.63
CA VAL A 116 -16.04 -11.89 -2.13
C VAL A 116 -15.75 -10.87 -3.23
N GLU A 117 -16.77 -10.09 -3.60
CA GLU A 117 -16.58 -9.00 -4.55
C GLU A 117 -15.83 -7.83 -3.91
N GLY A 118 -14.92 -7.24 -4.68
CA GLY A 118 -14.16 -6.07 -4.26
C GLY A 118 -12.93 -6.36 -3.38
N VAL A 119 -12.41 -5.30 -2.78
CA VAL A 119 -11.25 -5.33 -1.89
C VAL A 119 -11.75 -5.41 -0.45
N VAL A 120 -11.19 -6.33 0.34
CA VAL A 120 -11.57 -6.54 1.76
C VAL A 120 -10.58 -5.92 2.74
N GLY A 121 -9.35 -5.72 2.30
CA GLY A 121 -8.28 -5.12 3.10
C GLY A 121 -7.26 -4.41 2.23
N VAL A 122 -6.47 -3.55 2.85
CA VAL A 122 -5.39 -2.83 2.18
C VAL A 122 -4.11 -3.04 2.96
N ILE A 123 -3.04 -3.39 2.24
CA ILE A 123 -1.69 -3.46 2.79
C ILE A 123 -0.91 -2.28 2.24
N VAL A 124 -0.22 -1.56 3.11
CA VAL A 124 0.69 -0.48 2.73
C VAL A 124 2.06 -0.69 3.36
N VAL A 125 3.10 -0.56 2.54
CA VAL A 125 4.48 -0.40 2.96
C VAL A 125 4.99 0.96 2.48
N THR A 126 5.64 1.69 3.39
CA THR A 126 6.25 2.98 3.10
C THR A 126 7.45 3.22 3.98
N GLY A 127 8.47 3.94 3.50
CA GLY A 127 9.69 4.19 4.26
C GLY A 127 10.26 5.58 4.01
N VAL A 128 11.45 5.83 4.54
CA VAL A 128 12.17 7.10 4.37
C VAL A 128 12.91 7.21 3.04
N ALA A 129 13.19 6.07 2.39
CA ALA A 129 13.81 6.03 1.07
C ALA A 129 12.79 6.32 -0.04
N LYS A 130 13.31 6.72 -1.21
CA LYS A 130 12.48 6.97 -2.39
C LYS A 130 11.66 5.72 -2.72
N PRO A 131 10.35 5.87 -2.97
CA PRO A 131 9.51 4.74 -3.29
C PRO A 131 9.82 4.18 -4.68
N ASP A 132 10.14 2.89 -4.73
CA ASP A 132 10.33 2.12 -5.96
C ASP A 132 9.53 0.80 -5.90
N GLU A 133 9.69 -0.03 -6.94
CA GLU A 133 8.98 -1.29 -7.09
C GLU A 133 9.25 -2.30 -5.95
N SER A 134 10.33 -2.15 -5.18
CA SER A 134 10.65 -3.05 -4.07
C SER A 134 9.60 -3.02 -2.96
N TRP A 135 8.95 -1.87 -2.73
CA TRP A 135 7.83 -1.78 -1.78
C TRP A 135 6.60 -2.58 -2.22
N HIS A 136 6.40 -2.73 -3.53
CA HIS A 136 5.35 -3.61 -4.05
C HIS A 136 5.77 -5.07 -3.93
N ASN A 137 7.02 -5.39 -4.30
CA ASN A 137 7.52 -6.77 -4.29
C ASN A 137 7.52 -7.37 -2.89
N VAL A 138 7.96 -6.62 -1.86
CA VAL A 138 7.98 -7.14 -0.48
C VAL A 138 6.59 -7.51 0.04
N ILE A 139 5.54 -6.80 -0.41
CA ILE A 139 4.15 -7.13 -0.07
C ILE A 139 3.72 -8.40 -0.80
N VAL A 140 4.01 -8.49 -2.10
CA VAL A 140 3.68 -9.66 -2.92
C VAL A 140 4.37 -10.91 -2.39
N ASP A 141 5.63 -10.80 -2.00
CA ASP A 141 6.41 -11.91 -1.46
C ASP A 141 5.86 -12.35 -0.11
N GLY A 142 5.51 -11.40 0.78
CA GLY A 142 4.85 -11.74 2.04
C GLY A 142 3.49 -12.42 1.86
N ILE A 143 2.70 -12.03 0.86
CA ILE A 143 1.43 -12.69 0.53
C ILE A 143 1.64 -14.10 -0.05
N LYS A 144 2.74 -14.34 -0.78
CA LYS A 144 3.07 -15.68 -1.30
C LYS A 144 3.60 -16.62 -0.23
N GLU A 145 4.27 -16.08 0.77
CA GLU A 145 4.82 -16.82 1.91
C GLU A 145 3.74 -17.23 2.92
N TYR A 146 2.68 -16.42 3.06
CA TYR A 146 1.49 -16.69 3.86
C TYR A 146 0.54 -17.70 3.22
#